data_AF-A0A3N4Q9E1-F1
#
_entry.id   AF-A0A3N4Q9E1-F1
#
_cell.length_a   1.000
_cell.length_b   1.000
_cell.length_c   1.000
_cell.angle_alpha   90.00
_cell.angle_beta   90.00
_cell.angle_gamma   90.00
#
_symmetry.space_group_name_H-M   'P 1'
#
loop_
_entity.id
_entity.type
_entity.pdbx_description
1 polymer ?
#
loop_
_entity_poly.entity_id
_entity_poly.type
_entity_poly.pdbx_seq_one_letter_code
_entity_poly.pdbx_strand_id
1 'polypeptide(L)'
;MTAEIVTEENVTRILDKLLDTQTFSTESRIPGLKGSVIAGSSYLDAYHTEESLDFKKHGFDSADAFLTWLLGQCGATTFAREHLLVVYYPENTTGELSKHLKWLTIPFYFAFTDKGMHILQSTRHSYIDIIEEMKALRPLENVPEADQAKATQQLADALLSLGRRLRLPFAAGSAPKKAPSEEKLIKELTALLLKPDAKTAKELKTITAEAVAELRTGSGDDEDDNDGENSRAIRGLTLLQHVPVAHADWKFSAADMESYLEEITGQEMKLDLPRPDILSSDLFPYAQQAMAGNGWTLLSYDTGGDSYMFFAVYTADADRVIRLFEQLGLPAEICK
;
A
#
# COMPACT_ATOMS: atom_id res chain seq x y z
N MET A 1 1.30 9.63 -24.35
CA MET A 1 0.92 10.32 -23.11
C MET A 1 1.78 9.85 -21.94
N THR A 2 1.84 8.54 -21.67
CA THR A 2 2.80 7.90 -20.75
C THR A 2 4.26 8.30 -20.98
N ALA A 3 4.68 8.34 -22.25
CA ALA A 3 6.04 8.72 -22.64
C ALA A 3 6.40 10.19 -22.33
N GLU A 4 5.43 11.09 -22.11
CA GLU A 4 5.71 12.51 -21.81
C GLU A 4 6.02 12.74 -20.31
N ILE A 5 5.71 11.75 -19.46
CA ILE A 5 5.85 11.85 -18.00
C ILE A 5 7.13 11.15 -17.56
N VAL A 6 7.46 10.02 -18.18
CA VAL A 6 8.69 9.28 -17.93
C VAL A 6 9.83 9.99 -18.69
N THR A 7 10.29 11.10 -18.12
CA THR A 7 11.47 11.84 -18.59
C THR A 7 12.54 11.85 -17.51
N GLU A 8 13.80 11.92 -17.92
CA GLU A 8 14.94 12.05 -17.01
C GLU A 8 14.73 13.22 -16.04
N GLU A 9 14.32 14.37 -16.55
CA GLU A 9 14.04 15.57 -15.75
C GLU A 9 12.99 15.32 -14.64
N ASN A 10 11.88 14.65 -14.96
CA ASN A 10 10.81 14.40 -13.99
C ASN A 10 11.25 13.40 -12.91
N VAL A 11 12.02 12.38 -13.30
CA VAL A 11 12.59 11.39 -12.39
C VAL A 11 13.60 12.04 -11.44
N THR A 12 14.52 12.86 -11.99
CA THR A 12 15.51 13.59 -11.18
C THR A 12 14.82 14.50 -10.18
N ARG A 13 13.79 15.27 -10.58
CA ARG A 13 13.04 16.12 -9.65
C ARG A 13 12.41 15.35 -8.48
N ILE A 14 11.90 14.14 -8.76
CA ILE A 14 11.35 13.27 -7.72
C ILE A 14 12.46 12.78 -6.79
N LEU A 15 13.54 12.23 -7.34
CA LEU A 15 14.66 11.73 -6.55
C LEU A 15 15.23 12.83 -5.67
N ASP A 16 15.46 14.03 -6.21
CA ASP A 16 15.94 15.19 -5.46
C ASP A 16 15.08 15.48 -4.22
N LYS A 17 13.76 15.36 -4.35
CA LYS A 17 12.85 15.63 -3.24
C LYS A 17 12.69 14.45 -2.27
N LEU A 18 12.82 13.21 -2.74
CA LEU A 18 12.87 12.01 -1.88
C LEU A 18 14.18 11.93 -1.09
N LEU A 19 15.26 12.55 -1.56
CA LEU A 19 16.56 12.59 -0.89
C LEU A 19 16.67 13.71 0.14
N ASP A 20 15.96 14.82 -0.08
CA ASP A 20 15.82 15.93 0.86
C ASP A 20 15.20 15.49 2.20
N THR A 21 14.50 14.35 2.22
CA THR A 21 13.87 13.77 3.44
C THR A 21 14.79 12.84 4.26
N GLN A 22 16.10 12.79 3.96
CA GLN A 22 17.18 12.11 4.74
C GLN A 22 16.90 10.67 5.24
N THR A 23 16.06 9.90 4.56
CA THR A 23 15.74 8.51 4.94
C THR A 23 16.31 7.54 3.90
N PHE A 24 17.02 6.50 4.36
CA PHE A 24 17.73 5.51 3.53
C PHE A 24 16.80 4.75 2.56
N SER A 25 15.50 4.75 2.83
CA SER A 25 14.43 4.36 1.91
C SER A 25 13.15 5.08 2.27
N THR A 26 12.56 5.82 1.34
CA THR A 26 11.22 6.42 1.52
C THR A 26 10.16 5.55 0.85
N GLU A 27 9.54 4.63 1.58
CA GLU A 27 8.40 3.89 1.05
C GLU A 27 7.12 4.73 1.16
N SER A 28 6.76 5.41 0.08
CA SER A 28 5.52 6.18 0.03
C SER A 28 4.43 5.42 -0.71
N ARG A 29 3.38 5.00 0.02
CA ARG A 29 2.12 4.59 -0.61
C ARG A 29 1.58 5.74 -1.46
N ILE A 30 1.13 5.41 -2.66
CA ILE A 30 0.61 6.35 -3.64
C ILE A 30 -0.93 6.34 -3.59
N PRO A 31 -1.59 7.41 -3.11
CA PRO A 31 -3.05 7.48 -3.06
C PRO A 31 -3.68 7.45 -4.46
N GLY A 32 -4.75 6.68 -4.62
CA GLY A 32 -5.56 6.65 -5.85
C GLY A 32 -5.11 5.70 -6.96
N LEU A 33 -3.98 5.00 -6.80
CA LEU A 33 -3.63 3.83 -7.64
C LEU A 33 -4.15 2.54 -7.00
N LYS A 34 -4.40 1.50 -7.81
CA LYS A 34 -4.84 0.17 -7.33
C LYS A 34 -3.68 -0.53 -6.61
N GLY A 35 -3.96 -1.07 -5.43
CA GLY A 35 -3.05 -1.92 -4.65
C GLY A 35 -1.79 -1.17 -4.24
N SER A 36 -1.72 -0.71 -2.98
CA SER A 36 -0.56 -0.13 -2.27
C SER A 36 0.71 0.08 -3.11
N VAL A 37 0.65 0.95 -4.13
CA VAL A 37 1.82 1.22 -4.96
C VAL A 37 2.77 1.97 -4.06
N ILE A 38 3.93 1.36 -3.79
CA ILE A 38 4.98 1.99 -2.99
C ILE A 38 6.00 2.51 -4.00
N ALA A 39 6.46 3.73 -3.81
CA ALA A 39 7.59 4.23 -4.54
C ALA A 39 8.56 4.91 -3.60
N GLY A 40 9.85 4.71 -3.84
CA GLY A 40 10.94 5.20 -3.01
C GLY A 40 12.26 5.26 -3.75
N SER A 41 13.31 5.66 -3.04
CA SER A 41 14.68 5.60 -3.51
C SER A 41 15.47 4.54 -2.73
N SER A 42 16.43 3.90 -3.39
CA SER A 42 17.45 3.06 -2.75
C SER A 42 18.81 3.68 -3.00
N TYR A 43 19.58 3.92 -1.94
CA TYR A 43 20.96 4.42 -2.03
C TYR A 43 21.91 3.26 -2.31
N LEU A 44 22.68 3.34 -3.39
CA LEU A 44 23.64 2.32 -3.80
C LEU A 44 24.75 2.13 -2.77
N ASP A 45 25.12 3.18 -2.06
CA ASP A 45 26.15 3.11 -1.01
C ASP A 45 25.65 2.39 0.25
N ALA A 46 24.33 2.26 0.46
CA ALA A 46 23.79 1.45 1.56
C ALA A 46 24.21 -0.03 1.45
N TYR A 47 24.50 -0.50 0.22
CA TYR A 47 25.01 -1.85 -0.02
C TYR A 47 26.42 -2.07 0.57
N HIS A 48 27.19 -1.02 0.85
CA HIS A 48 28.46 -1.15 1.59
C HIS A 48 28.27 -1.51 3.06
N THR A 49 27.14 -1.10 3.64
CA THR A 49 26.85 -1.23 5.08
C THR A 49 25.94 -2.40 5.42
N GLU A 50 25.34 -3.05 4.43
CA GLU A 50 24.45 -4.18 4.64
C GLU A 50 25.22 -5.50 4.77
N GLU A 51 25.49 -5.90 6.01
CA GLU A 51 26.17 -7.15 6.37
C GLU A 51 25.46 -8.42 5.86
N SER A 52 24.17 -8.31 5.48
CA SER A 52 23.36 -9.44 5.02
C SER A 52 23.63 -9.90 3.57
N LEU A 53 24.37 -9.10 2.80
CA LEU A 53 24.43 -9.23 1.33
C LEU A 53 25.37 -10.29 0.75
N ASP A 54 26.17 -11.00 1.57
CA ASP A 54 27.14 -12.04 1.19
C ASP A 54 27.61 -12.03 -0.29
N PHE A 55 28.20 -10.91 -0.70
CA PHE A 55 28.60 -10.64 -2.09
C PHE A 55 29.44 -11.77 -2.72
N LYS A 56 30.25 -12.43 -1.90
CA LYS A 56 31.11 -13.54 -2.34
C LYS A 56 30.30 -14.75 -2.79
N LYS A 57 29.18 -15.08 -2.11
CA LYS A 57 28.26 -16.14 -2.58
C LYS A 57 27.66 -15.81 -3.95
N HIS A 58 27.63 -14.55 -4.32
CA HIS A 58 27.09 -14.05 -5.59
C HIS A 58 28.18 -13.68 -6.61
N GLY A 59 29.43 -14.11 -6.38
CA GLY A 59 30.52 -13.94 -7.35
C GLY A 59 31.13 -12.53 -7.39
N PHE A 60 30.94 -11.73 -6.33
CA PHE A 60 31.59 -10.44 -6.17
C PHE A 60 32.52 -10.48 -4.96
N ASP A 61 33.75 -9.98 -5.12
CA ASP A 61 34.76 -10.01 -4.05
C ASP A 61 34.44 -9.03 -2.90
N SER A 62 33.68 -7.97 -3.19
CA SER A 62 33.23 -6.95 -2.25
C SER A 62 31.96 -6.24 -2.75
N ALA A 63 31.34 -5.41 -1.90
CA ALA A 63 30.29 -4.48 -2.30
C ALA A 63 30.78 -3.52 -3.41
N ASP A 64 32.01 -3.02 -3.34
CA ASP A 64 32.58 -2.14 -4.38
C ASP A 64 32.65 -2.85 -5.74
N ALA A 65 33.03 -4.13 -5.75
CA ALA A 65 33.11 -4.93 -6.96
C ALA A 65 31.73 -5.12 -7.59
N PHE A 66 30.70 -5.35 -6.76
CA PHE A 66 29.31 -5.42 -7.20
C PHE A 66 28.82 -4.08 -7.77
N LEU A 67 28.99 -2.98 -7.04
CA LEU A 67 28.54 -1.65 -7.49
C LEU A 67 29.27 -1.21 -8.77
N THR A 68 30.59 -1.44 -8.85
CA THR A 68 31.37 -1.18 -10.07
C THR A 68 30.84 -1.99 -11.25
N TRP A 69 30.52 -3.27 -11.03
CA TRP A 69 29.93 -4.11 -12.07
C TRP A 69 28.53 -3.62 -12.48
N LEU A 70 27.67 -3.26 -11.52
CA LEU A 70 26.32 -2.74 -11.76
C LEU A 70 26.37 -1.45 -12.58
N LEU A 71 27.21 -0.49 -12.18
CA LEU A 71 27.50 0.74 -12.91
C LEU A 71 28.01 0.44 -14.33
N GLY A 72 28.86 -0.58 -14.48
CA GLY A 72 29.34 -1.03 -15.79
C GLY A 72 28.23 -1.54 -16.71
N GLN A 73 27.25 -2.30 -16.18
CA GLN A 73 26.09 -2.76 -16.96
C GLN A 73 25.21 -1.59 -17.39
N CYS A 74 25.02 -0.63 -16.49
CA CYS A 74 24.18 0.54 -16.66
C CYS A 74 24.81 1.62 -17.57
N GLY A 75 26.15 1.66 -17.69
CA GLY A 75 26.85 2.80 -18.30
C GLY A 75 27.60 3.59 -17.23
N ALA A 76 28.89 3.83 -17.49
CA ALA A 76 29.90 4.16 -16.48
C ALA A 76 29.77 5.55 -15.84
N THR A 77 28.76 6.35 -16.21
CA THR A 77 28.80 7.79 -15.95
C THR A 77 27.57 8.40 -15.34
N THR A 78 26.41 7.73 -15.28
CA THR A 78 25.20 8.49 -14.94
C THR A 78 24.05 7.64 -14.41
N PHE A 79 24.23 6.95 -13.28
CA PHE A 79 23.19 7.27 -12.29
C PHE A 79 23.47 8.72 -11.93
N ALA A 80 22.59 9.65 -12.31
CA ALA A 80 22.84 11.08 -12.07
C ALA A 80 23.16 11.36 -10.58
N ARG A 81 22.85 10.41 -9.68
CA ARG A 81 23.29 10.28 -8.29
C ARG A 81 23.35 8.78 -7.92
N GLU A 82 24.03 8.40 -6.84
CA GLU A 82 24.14 7.02 -6.31
C GLU A 82 22.79 6.37 -5.87
N HIS A 83 21.67 6.63 -6.55
CA HIS A 83 20.33 6.20 -6.14
C HIS A 83 19.52 5.55 -7.27
N LEU A 84 18.71 4.56 -6.91
CA LEU A 84 17.73 3.89 -7.76
C LEU A 84 16.32 4.36 -7.41
N LEU A 85 15.46 4.57 -8.42
CA LEU A 85 14.02 4.73 -8.17
C LEU A 85 13.38 3.35 -8.12
N VAL A 86 12.79 3.02 -6.97
CA VAL A 86 12.11 1.75 -6.76
C VAL A 86 10.62 1.99 -6.81
N VAL A 87 9.91 1.23 -7.66
CA VAL A 87 8.45 1.32 -7.76
C VAL A 87 7.82 -0.06 -7.66
N TYR A 88 7.05 -0.25 -6.59
CA TYR A 88 6.38 -1.49 -6.26
C TYR A 88 4.94 -1.46 -6.75
N TYR A 89 4.60 -2.38 -7.64
CA TYR A 89 3.22 -2.64 -8.08
C TYR A 89 2.77 -4.02 -7.58
N PRO A 90 1.92 -4.11 -6.55
CA PRO A 90 1.33 -5.38 -6.21
C PRO A 90 0.42 -5.84 -7.36
N GLU A 91 0.64 -7.05 -7.88
CA GLU A 91 -0.40 -7.72 -8.66
C GLU A 91 -1.52 -8.15 -7.71
N ASN A 92 -2.77 -8.04 -8.18
CA ASN A 92 -3.93 -8.52 -7.45
C ASN A 92 -3.91 -10.06 -7.39
N THR A 93 -3.15 -10.65 -6.47
CA THR A 93 -3.36 -12.06 -6.10
C THR A 93 -4.59 -12.15 -5.21
N THR A 94 -5.68 -12.69 -5.74
CA THR A 94 -6.88 -13.01 -4.95
C THR A 94 -6.79 -14.44 -4.41
N GLY A 95 -7.38 -14.73 -3.24
CA GLY A 95 -7.47 -16.07 -2.64
C GLY A 95 -6.44 -16.39 -1.55
N GLU A 96 -6.36 -17.66 -1.11
CA GLU A 96 -5.41 -18.12 -0.07
C GLU A 96 -3.94 -17.89 -0.41
N LEU A 97 -3.60 -17.87 -1.71
CA LEU A 97 -2.28 -17.46 -2.16
C LEU A 97 -1.92 -16.06 -1.64
N SER A 98 -2.87 -15.12 -1.53
CA SER A 98 -2.58 -13.78 -1.00
C SER A 98 -2.16 -13.80 0.48
N LYS A 99 -2.59 -14.79 1.28
CA LYS A 99 -2.23 -14.89 2.71
C LYS A 99 -0.77 -15.36 2.89
N HIS A 100 -0.28 -16.23 2.00
CA HIS A 100 1.10 -16.73 2.02
C HIS A 100 2.06 -15.94 1.12
N LEU A 101 1.50 -15.16 0.19
CA LEU A 101 2.22 -14.39 -0.82
C LEU A 101 1.89 -12.90 -0.73
N LYS A 102 1.46 -12.38 0.45
CA LYS A 102 1.29 -10.95 0.78
C LYS A 102 2.50 -10.09 0.32
N TRP A 103 3.64 -10.75 0.09
CA TRP A 103 4.95 -10.19 -0.28
C TRP A 103 5.46 -10.58 -1.69
N LEU A 104 4.74 -11.38 -2.48
CA LEU A 104 5.07 -11.60 -3.91
C LEU A 104 4.35 -10.56 -4.75
N THR A 105 4.81 -9.32 -4.60
CA THR A 105 4.66 -8.34 -5.66
C THR A 105 5.76 -8.62 -6.70
N ILE A 106 5.61 -8.07 -7.91
CA ILE A 106 6.74 -8.00 -8.84
C ILE A 106 7.29 -6.58 -8.68
N PRO A 107 8.31 -6.34 -7.84
CA PRO A 107 8.96 -5.04 -7.82
C PRO A 107 9.51 -4.76 -9.22
N PHE A 108 9.24 -3.56 -9.73
CA PHE A 108 9.99 -3.04 -10.85
C PHE A 108 10.99 -2.05 -10.29
N TYR A 109 12.28 -2.41 -10.38
CA TYR A 109 13.33 -1.44 -10.14
C TYR A 109 13.62 -0.74 -11.46
N PHE A 110 13.52 0.59 -11.43
CA PHE A 110 13.83 1.41 -12.58
C PHE A 110 15.18 2.09 -12.34
N ALA A 111 16.14 1.72 -13.18
CA ALA A 111 17.44 2.36 -13.22
C ALA A 111 17.46 3.33 -14.41
N PHE A 112 17.83 4.58 -14.15
CA PHE A 112 17.97 5.61 -15.16
C PHE A 112 19.45 5.90 -15.34
N THR A 113 19.91 5.74 -16.57
CA THR A 113 21.32 5.79 -16.94
C THR A 113 21.52 6.73 -18.14
N ASP A 114 22.76 7.06 -18.46
CA ASP A 114 23.10 7.75 -19.73
C ASP A 114 22.74 6.93 -20.98
N LYS A 115 22.58 5.61 -20.84
CA LYS A 115 22.14 4.70 -21.90
C LYS A 115 20.62 4.54 -21.96
N GLY A 116 19.87 5.24 -21.11
CA GLY A 116 18.41 5.21 -21.07
C GLY A 116 17.86 4.48 -19.85
N MET A 117 16.61 4.03 -19.96
CA MET A 117 15.88 3.40 -18.87
C MET A 117 16.05 1.88 -18.88
N HIS A 118 16.42 1.36 -17.73
CA HIS A 118 16.57 -0.06 -17.47
C HIS A 118 15.54 -0.52 -16.46
N ILE A 119 15.08 -1.76 -16.63
CA ILE A 119 14.11 -2.36 -15.74
C ILE A 119 14.65 -3.66 -15.17
N LEU A 120 14.36 -3.86 -13.90
CA LEU A 120 14.60 -5.08 -13.17
C LEU A 120 13.24 -5.62 -12.75
N GLN A 121 12.84 -6.73 -13.36
CA GLN A 121 11.63 -7.43 -12.97
C GLN A 121 11.99 -8.38 -11.84
N SER A 122 11.60 -8.01 -10.63
CA SER A 122 11.86 -8.84 -9.46
C SER A 122 10.69 -9.75 -9.19
N THR A 123 10.94 -10.99 -8.76
CA THR A 123 9.88 -11.87 -8.25
C THR A 123 9.99 -12.07 -6.74
N ARG A 124 11.01 -11.50 -6.07
CA ARG A 124 11.31 -11.81 -4.66
C ARG A 124 11.96 -10.64 -3.93
N HIS A 125 11.68 -10.51 -2.62
CA HIS A 125 12.06 -9.35 -1.79
C HIS A 125 13.34 -9.55 -0.98
N SER A 126 14.10 -10.63 -1.20
CA SER A 126 15.39 -10.76 -0.51
C SER A 126 16.43 -9.89 -1.20
N TYR A 127 17.23 -9.15 -0.43
CA TYR A 127 18.39 -8.44 -0.98
C TYR A 127 19.37 -9.36 -1.73
N ILE A 128 19.42 -10.65 -1.36
CA ILE A 128 20.13 -11.70 -2.10
C ILE A 128 19.57 -11.86 -3.52
N ASP A 129 18.24 -11.87 -3.65
CA ASP A 129 17.57 -11.98 -4.94
C ASP A 129 17.75 -10.68 -5.76
N ILE A 130 17.78 -9.52 -5.10
CA ILE A 130 18.07 -8.22 -5.75
C ILE A 130 19.44 -8.26 -6.45
N ILE A 131 20.47 -8.85 -5.86
CA ILE A 131 21.80 -8.98 -6.51
C ILE A 131 21.72 -9.86 -7.78
N GLU A 132 21.08 -11.03 -7.69
CA GLU A 132 20.94 -11.94 -8.84
C GLU A 132 20.06 -11.35 -9.95
N GLU A 133 19.03 -10.62 -9.59
CA GLU A 133 18.14 -9.97 -10.54
C GLU A 133 18.76 -8.69 -11.11
N MET A 134 19.65 -8.01 -10.38
CA MET A 134 20.50 -6.94 -10.91
C MET A 134 21.41 -7.46 -12.01
N LYS A 135 21.92 -8.69 -11.91
CA LYS A 135 22.64 -9.36 -13.02
C LYS A 135 21.77 -9.58 -14.26
N ALA A 136 20.45 -9.61 -14.08
CA ALA A 136 19.50 -9.76 -15.16
C ALA A 136 18.93 -8.43 -15.68
N LEU A 137 19.48 -7.28 -15.26
CA LEU A 137 19.06 -5.94 -15.72
C LEU A 137 19.06 -5.87 -17.25
N ARG A 138 17.94 -5.45 -17.84
CA ARG A 138 17.80 -5.34 -19.30
C ARG A 138 17.43 -3.91 -19.67
N PRO A 139 17.97 -3.38 -20.77
CA PRO A 139 17.40 -2.20 -21.41
C PRO A 139 15.90 -2.41 -21.62
N LEU A 140 15.05 -1.41 -21.32
CA LEU A 140 13.60 -1.56 -21.45
C LEU A 140 13.21 -2.02 -22.86
N GLU A 141 13.88 -1.48 -23.89
CA GLU A 141 13.71 -1.85 -25.30
C GLU A 141 13.90 -3.35 -25.61
N ASN A 142 14.59 -4.09 -24.74
CA ASN A 142 14.83 -5.54 -24.89
C ASN A 142 13.79 -6.40 -24.16
N VAL A 143 12.80 -5.81 -23.51
CA VAL A 143 11.68 -6.50 -22.86
C VAL A 143 10.56 -6.74 -23.88
N PRO A 144 9.70 -7.77 -23.77
CA PRO A 144 8.56 -7.92 -24.68
C PRO A 144 7.66 -6.66 -24.71
N GLU A 145 7.18 -6.26 -25.89
CA GLU A 145 6.44 -5.00 -26.09
C GLU A 145 5.22 -4.83 -25.15
N ALA A 146 4.50 -5.92 -24.88
CA ALA A 146 3.38 -5.93 -23.95
C ALA A 146 3.80 -5.56 -22.51
N ASP A 147 4.96 -6.07 -22.07
CA ASP A 147 5.51 -5.81 -20.75
C ASP A 147 6.16 -4.43 -20.68
N GLN A 148 6.77 -3.95 -21.78
CA GLN A 148 7.28 -2.57 -21.88
C GLN A 148 6.17 -1.54 -21.69
N ALA A 149 5.03 -1.72 -22.37
CA ALA A 149 3.89 -0.82 -22.28
C ALA A 149 3.30 -0.81 -20.85
N LYS A 150 3.18 -1.98 -20.23
CA LYS A 150 2.73 -2.14 -18.84
C LYS A 150 3.67 -1.43 -17.87
N ALA A 151 4.97 -1.70 -17.95
CA ALA A 151 5.99 -1.11 -17.08
C ALA A 151 6.07 0.41 -17.23
N THR A 152 6.02 0.92 -18.47
CA THR A 152 6.05 2.37 -18.74
C THR A 152 4.79 3.06 -18.22
N GLN A 153 3.62 2.42 -18.34
CA GLN A 153 2.37 2.95 -17.79
C GLN A 153 2.39 3.00 -16.27
N GLN A 154 2.84 1.92 -15.65
CA GLN A 154 3.05 1.83 -14.22
C GLN A 154 3.99 2.96 -13.77
N LEU A 155 5.22 3.03 -14.28
CA LEU A 155 6.16 4.09 -13.92
C LEU A 155 5.58 5.50 -14.10
N ALA A 156 4.86 5.79 -15.18
CA ALA A 156 4.23 7.09 -15.38
C ALA A 156 3.18 7.40 -14.30
N ASP A 157 2.38 6.43 -13.90
CA ASP A 157 1.37 6.57 -12.84
C ASP A 157 2.04 6.82 -11.48
N ALA A 158 3.15 6.14 -11.18
CA ALA A 158 3.94 6.39 -9.97
C ALA A 158 4.55 7.79 -9.97
N LEU A 159 5.24 8.17 -11.05
CA LEU A 159 5.87 9.49 -11.17
C LEU A 159 4.84 10.61 -11.01
N LEU A 160 3.71 10.54 -11.73
CA LEU A 160 2.63 11.53 -11.60
C LEU A 160 2.16 11.71 -10.17
N SER A 161 1.98 10.59 -9.48
CA SER A 161 1.36 10.61 -8.16
C SER A 161 2.36 11.01 -7.08
N LEU A 162 3.62 10.60 -7.20
CA LEU A 162 4.73 11.12 -6.42
C LEU A 162 4.88 12.63 -6.61
N GLY A 163 4.88 13.13 -7.86
CA GLY A 163 4.98 14.57 -8.08
C GLY A 163 3.80 15.35 -7.51
N ARG A 164 2.56 14.81 -7.55
CA ARG A 164 1.43 15.43 -6.85
C ARG A 164 1.66 15.50 -5.34
N ARG A 165 2.11 14.41 -4.73
CA ARG A 165 2.40 14.33 -3.29
C ARG A 165 3.51 15.31 -2.89
N LEU A 166 4.59 15.33 -3.66
CA LEU A 166 5.76 16.18 -3.46
C LEU A 166 5.55 17.62 -3.97
N ARG A 167 4.36 17.93 -4.49
CA ARG A 167 3.98 19.23 -5.08
C ARG A 167 4.92 19.69 -6.21
N LEU A 168 5.46 18.75 -6.96
CA LEU A 168 6.32 18.98 -8.12
C LEU A 168 5.46 19.24 -9.37
N PRO A 169 5.72 20.33 -10.12
CA PRO A 169 5.05 20.58 -11.39
C PRO A 169 5.65 19.69 -12.49
N PHE A 170 4.82 18.89 -13.16
CA PHE A 170 5.18 18.21 -14.41
C PHE A 170 4.61 18.96 -15.61
N ALA A 171 5.36 18.99 -16.72
CA ALA A 171 4.87 19.53 -17.99
C ALA A 171 3.63 18.73 -18.39
N ALA A 172 2.49 19.40 -18.49
CA ALA A 172 1.19 18.77 -18.63
C ALA A 172 1.00 18.17 -20.04
N GLY A 173 1.47 16.94 -20.25
CA GLY A 173 0.76 16.00 -21.12
C GLY A 173 -0.63 15.77 -20.54
N SER A 174 -1.67 15.71 -21.37
CA SER A 174 -3.08 15.68 -20.94
C SER A 174 -3.26 14.73 -19.76
N ALA A 175 -3.58 15.23 -18.56
CA ALA A 175 -3.55 14.43 -17.35
C ALA A 175 -4.42 13.16 -17.50
N PRO A 176 -3.94 11.97 -17.08
CA PRO A 176 -4.84 10.83 -16.93
C PRO A 176 -5.98 11.26 -16.01
N LYS A 177 -7.20 10.74 -16.25
CA LYS A 177 -8.42 11.09 -15.50
C LYS A 177 -8.04 11.33 -14.04
N LYS A 178 -8.13 12.60 -13.62
CA LYS A 178 -7.66 13.08 -12.32
C LYS A 178 -8.05 12.04 -11.27
N ALA A 179 -7.05 11.42 -10.63
CA ALA A 179 -7.31 10.48 -9.56
C ALA A 179 -8.29 11.16 -8.58
N PRO A 180 -9.32 10.45 -8.10
CA PRO A 180 -10.26 11.03 -7.16
C PRO A 180 -9.47 11.66 -6.02
N SER A 181 -9.81 12.91 -5.67
CA SER A 181 -9.19 13.55 -4.52
C SER A 181 -9.44 12.70 -3.28
N GLU A 182 -8.54 12.79 -2.30
CA GLU A 182 -8.71 12.14 -1.00
C GLU A 182 -10.07 12.46 -0.39
N GLU A 183 -10.50 13.72 -0.47
CA GLU A 183 -11.84 14.16 -0.07
C GLU A 183 -12.97 13.40 -0.77
N LYS A 184 -12.83 13.09 -2.07
CA LYS A 184 -13.82 12.32 -2.82
C LYS A 184 -13.83 10.86 -2.36
N LEU A 185 -12.67 10.28 -2.09
CA LEU A 185 -12.54 8.91 -1.58
C LEU A 185 -13.13 8.78 -0.18
N ILE A 186 -12.82 9.73 0.71
CA ILE A 186 -13.37 9.80 2.07
C ILE A 186 -14.89 9.90 2.00
N LYS A 187 -15.43 10.84 1.22
CA LYS A 187 -16.87 11.01 1.08
C LYS A 187 -17.57 9.74 0.58
N GLU A 188 -16.96 9.03 -0.35
CA GLU A 188 -17.48 7.75 -0.84
C GLU A 188 -17.42 6.68 0.26
N LEU A 189 -16.31 6.56 0.97
CA LEU A 189 -16.12 5.61 2.05
C LEU A 189 -17.13 5.85 3.19
N THR A 190 -17.26 7.09 3.65
CA THR A 190 -18.23 7.50 4.67
C THR A 190 -19.66 7.16 4.26
N ALA A 191 -20.03 7.36 2.98
CA ALA A 191 -21.36 7.01 2.48
C ALA A 191 -21.63 5.50 2.51
N LEU A 192 -20.61 4.68 2.22
CA LEU A 192 -20.72 3.21 2.25
C LEU A 192 -20.76 2.68 3.68
N LEU A 193 -19.99 3.28 4.60
CA LEU A 193 -19.94 2.89 6.01
C LEU A 193 -21.22 3.25 6.77
N LEU A 194 -21.78 4.45 6.53
CA LEU A 194 -22.89 4.97 7.35
C LEU A 194 -24.27 4.63 6.81
N LYS A 195 -24.40 4.11 5.58
CA LYS A 195 -25.68 3.78 4.92
C LYS A 195 -26.79 4.78 5.26
N PRO A 196 -26.84 5.95 4.61
CA PRO A 196 -27.75 7.01 5.04
C PRO A 196 -29.20 6.52 4.98
N ASP A 197 -29.85 6.44 6.13
CA ASP A 197 -31.29 6.63 6.17
C ASP A 197 -31.58 8.14 5.99
N ALA A 198 -32.85 8.50 5.80
CA ALA A 198 -33.23 9.89 5.56
C ALA A 198 -32.84 10.85 6.70
N LYS A 199 -32.55 10.32 7.89
CA LYS A 199 -32.11 11.06 9.09
C LYS A 199 -30.59 11.22 9.11
N THR A 200 -29.82 10.22 8.67
CA THR A 200 -28.34 10.24 8.64
C THR A 200 -27.75 11.16 7.57
N ALA A 201 -28.48 11.48 6.49
CA ALA A 201 -27.94 12.28 5.37
C ALA A 201 -27.49 13.71 5.78
N LYS A 202 -28.10 14.30 6.81
CA LYS A 202 -27.72 15.63 7.34
C LYS A 202 -26.47 15.55 8.22
N GLU A 203 -26.33 14.46 8.98
CA GLU A 203 -25.19 14.16 9.84
C GLU A 203 -23.96 13.74 9.02
N LEU A 204 -24.19 13.05 7.89
CA LEU A 204 -23.16 12.61 6.95
C LEU A 204 -22.25 13.76 6.50
N LYS A 205 -22.82 14.95 6.27
CA LYS A 205 -22.05 16.12 5.83
C LYS A 205 -21.11 16.63 6.92
N THR A 206 -21.56 16.60 8.18
CA THR A 206 -20.76 17.01 9.34
C THR A 206 -19.65 15.99 9.59
N ILE A 207 -19.99 14.70 9.64
CA ILE A 207 -19.04 13.59 9.82
C ILE A 207 -17.98 13.58 8.72
N THR A 208 -18.40 13.76 7.45
CA THR A 208 -17.46 13.83 6.33
C THR A 208 -16.52 15.04 6.49
N ALA A 209 -17.03 16.19 6.94
CA ALA A 209 -16.21 17.39 7.13
C ALA A 209 -15.20 17.23 8.28
N GLU A 210 -15.62 16.62 9.39
CA GLU A 210 -14.78 16.29 10.55
C GLU A 210 -13.70 15.29 10.16
N ALA A 211 -14.06 14.15 9.56
CA ALA A 211 -13.10 13.17 9.08
C ALA A 211 -12.11 13.75 8.06
N VAL A 212 -12.58 14.58 7.11
CA VAL A 212 -11.69 15.26 6.15
C VAL A 212 -10.76 16.25 6.85
N ALA A 213 -11.20 16.95 7.89
CA ALA A 213 -10.36 17.87 8.64
C ALA A 213 -9.28 17.13 9.44
N GLU A 214 -9.66 16.09 10.18
CA GLU A 214 -8.75 15.29 11.01
C GLU A 214 -7.70 14.55 10.18
N LEU A 215 -8.11 13.98 9.04
CA LEU A 215 -7.22 13.33 8.07
C LEU A 215 -6.21 14.32 7.47
N ARG A 216 -6.56 15.62 7.38
CA ARG A 216 -5.70 16.69 6.87
C ARG A 216 -4.77 17.30 7.92
N THR A 217 -5.15 17.33 9.19
CA THR A 217 -4.37 17.98 10.27
C THR A 217 -3.25 17.11 10.85
N GLY A 218 -3.21 15.80 10.53
CA GLY A 218 -2.18 14.87 11.01
C GLY A 218 -0.76 15.05 10.43
N SER A 219 -0.39 16.25 9.99
CA SER A 219 0.99 16.63 9.64
C SER A 219 1.56 17.60 10.68
N GLY A 220 1.30 17.33 11.97
CA GLY A 220 1.99 18.00 13.07
C GLY A 220 3.43 17.52 13.12
N ASP A 221 4.34 18.48 13.23
CA ASP A 221 5.80 18.34 13.30
C ASP A 221 6.26 17.60 14.57
N ASP A 222 5.93 16.32 14.73
CA ASP A 222 6.48 15.49 15.80
C ASP A 222 7.59 14.58 15.22
N GLU A 223 8.82 14.95 15.57
CA GLU A 223 10.09 14.31 15.23
C GLU A 223 10.30 12.98 15.98
N ASP A 224 9.42 11.99 15.81
CA ASP A 224 9.68 10.63 16.30
C ASP A 224 9.41 9.58 15.19
N ASP A 225 10.48 8.90 14.79
CA ASP A 225 10.57 8.00 13.62
C ASP A 225 9.70 6.72 13.70
N ASN A 226 8.77 6.63 14.64
CA ASN A 226 7.85 5.51 14.83
C ASN A 226 6.36 5.88 14.61
N ASP A 227 6.06 7.14 14.31
CA ASP A 227 4.68 7.67 14.29
C ASP A 227 3.95 7.53 12.94
N GLY A 228 4.62 7.04 11.91
CA GLY A 228 4.05 6.93 10.56
C GLY A 228 2.89 5.92 10.44
N GLU A 229 2.95 4.79 11.18
CA GLU A 229 1.89 3.78 11.19
C GLU A 229 0.81 4.10 12.22
N ASN A 230 1.18 4.56 13.41
CA ASN A 230 0.23 5.03 14.43
C ASN A 230 -0.62 6.21 13.91
N SER A 231 -0.02 7.18 13.20
CA SER A 231 -0.77 8.27 12.56
C SER A 231 -1.80 7.77 11.54
N ARG A 232 -1.53 6.66 10.83
CA ARG A 232 -2.48 6.05 9.87
C ARG A 232 -3.59 5.27 10.56
N ALA A 233 -3.26 4.51 11.60
CA ALA A 233 -4.24 3.81 12.43
C ALA A 233 -5.21 4.82 13.08
N ILE A 234 -4.70 5.92 13.64
CA ILE A 234 -5.48 7.01 14.25
C ILE A 234 -6.41 7.68 13.21
N ARG A 235 -5.95 7.87 11.98
CA ARG A 235 -6.71 8.50 10.90
C ARG A 235 -7.99 7.74 10.49
N GLY A 236 -7.93 6.41 10.36
CA GLY A 236 -9.13 5.61 10.07
C GLY A 236 -10.04 5.43 11.28
N LEU A 237 -9.51 5.58 12.51
CA LEU A 237 -10.33 5.57 13.72
C LEU A 237 -11.35 6.71 13.74
N THR A 238 -11.01 7.90 13.25
CA THR A 238 -11.98 9.02 13.14
C THR A 238 -13.17 8.66 12.25
N LEU A 239 -12.96 7.94 11.15
CA LEU A 239 -14.06 7.48 10.30
C LEU A 239 -14.93 6.43 11.01
N LEU A 240 -14.28 5.53 11.75
CA LEU A 240 -14.93 4.40 12.41
C LEU A 240 -15.61 4.78 13.74
N GLN A 241 -15.28 5.92 14.35
CA GLN A 241 -15.98 6.48 15.51
C GLN A 241 -17.48 6.72 15.28
N HIS A 242 -17.90 6.82 14.01
CA HIS A 242 -19.29 7.04 13.63
C HIS A 242 -19.98 5.77 13.12
N VAL A 243 -19.27 4.65 13.06
CA VAL A 243 -19.78 3.34 12.64
C VAL A 243 -19.95 2.48 13.88
N PRO A 244 -20.98 1.62 13.96
CA PRO A 244 -21.02 0.58 14.98
C PRO A 244 -19.76 -0.29 14.90
N VAL A 245 -18.99 -0.30 15.98
CA VAL A 245 -17.77 -1.10 16.12
C VAL A 245 -17.83 -1.91 17.41
N ALA A 246 -17.16 -3.05 17.42
CA ALA A 246 -16.98 -3.86 18.62
C ALA A 246 -15.48 -4.04 18.88
N HIS A 247 -15.07 -3.83 20.13
CA HIS A 247 -13.69 -4.04 20.56
C HIS A 247 -13.56 -5.41 21.22
N ALA A 248 -12.65 -6.23 20.70
CA ALA A 248 -12.40 -7.56 21.21
C ALA A 248 -10.94 -7.70 21.66
N ASP A 249 -10.74 -8.40 22.78
CA ASP A 249 -9.41 -8.93 23.16
C ASP A 249 -8.89 -9.84 22.02
N TRP A 250 -7.58 -10.11 21.95
CA TRP A 250 -7.08 -11.14 21.02
C TRP A 250 -7.62 -12.53 21.37
N LYS A 251 -8.03 -12.75 22.63
CA LYS A 251 -8.60 -14.01 23.11
C LYS A 251 -10.09 -13.90 23.45
N PHE A 252 -10.94 -14.41 22.56
CA PHE A 252 -12.40 -14.39 22.72
C PHE A 252 -13.05 -15.73 22.36
N SER A 253 -14.22 -15.99 22.93
CA SER A 253 -15.03 -17.19 22.70
C SER A 253 -16.08 -17.00 21.62
N ALA A 254 -16.78 -18.07 21.27
CA ALA A 254 -17.94 -18.01 20.38
C ALA A 254 -19.03 -17.06 20.90
N ALA A 255 -19.30 -17.09 22.20
CA ALA A 255 -20.32 -16.23 22.81
C ALA A 255 -19.92 -14.74 22.75
N ASP A 256 -18.63 -14.46 22.92
CA ASP A 256 -18.11 -13.09 22.77
C ASP A 256 -18.26 -12.63 21.32
N MET A 257 -17.89 -13.46 20.34
CA MET A 257 -18.08 -13.15 18.92
C MET A 257 -19.56 -12.91 18.56
N GLU A 258 -20.49 -13.75 19.04
CA GLU A 258 -21.94 -13.51 18.84
C GLU A 258 -22.37 -12.15 19.40
N SER A 259 -21.87 -11.77 20.58
CA SER A 259 -22.12 -10.45 21.17
C SER A 259 -21.54 -9.31 20.32
N TYR A 260 -20.33 -9.48 19.77
CA TYR A 260 -19.71 -8.47 18.89
C TYR A 260 -20.50 -8.31 17.59
N LEU A 261 -21.00 -9.41 17.01
CA LEU A 261 -21.83 -9.37 15.81
C LEU A 261 -23.16 -8.64 16.07
N GLU A 262 -23.79 -8.88 17.22
CA GLU A 262 -25.00 -8.17 17.61
C GLU A 262 -24.74 -6.68 17.83
N GLU A 263 -23.62 -6.32 18.46
CA GLU A 263 -23.24 -4.92 18.69
C GLU A 263 -23.06 -4.15 17.37
N ILE A 264 -22.38 -4.73 16.39
CA ILE A 264 -22.09 -4.05 15.11
C ILE A 264 -23.25 -4.08 14.11
N THR A 265 -24.15 -5.07 14.19
CA THR A 265 -25.26 -5.21 13.23
C THR A 265 -26.64 -4.86 13.81
N GLY A 266 -26.78 -4.83 15.14
CA GLY A 266 -28.06 -4.76 15.83
C GLY A 266 -28.92 -6.02 15.70
N GLN A 267 -28.33 -7.15 15.27
CA GLN A 267 -29.04 -8.41 15.03
C GLN A 267 -28.41 -9.55 15.82
N GLU A 268 -29.22 -10.30 16.55
CA GLU A 268 -28.74 -11.52 17.20
C GLU A 268 -28.34 -12.55 16.13
N MET A 269 -27.10 -13.02 16.20
CA MET A 269 -26.56 -14.04 15.31
C MET A 269 -25.97 -15.18 16.13
N LYS A 270 -26.17 -16.42 15.65
CA LYS A 270 -25.60 -17.63 16.28
C LYS A 270 -24.57 -18.27 15.36
N LEU A 271 -23.45 -18.68 15.94
CA LEU A 271 -22.39 -19.37 15.22
C LEU A 271 -22.68 -20.88 15.18
N ASP A 272 -22.70 -21.45 13.98
CA ASP A 272 -22.78 -22.90 13.80
C ASP A 272 -21.37 -23.51 13.84
N LEU A 273 -20.96 -23.98 15.02
CA LEU A 273 -19.62 -24.48 15.27
C LEU A 273 -19.57 -26.01 15.27
N PRO A 274 -18.56 -26.62 14.63
CA PRO A 274 -18.38 -28.08 14.68
C PRO A 274 -17.90 -28.55 16.06
N ARG A 275 -17.29 -27.65 16.85
CA ARG A 275 -16.85 -27.89 18.22
C ARG A 275 -16.91 -26.60 19.04
N PRO A 276 -17.19 -26.67 20.36
CA PRO A 276 -17.34 -25.49 21.21
C PRO A 276 -16.01 -24.85 21.65
N ASP A 277 -14.87 -25.51 21.41
CA ASP A 277 -13.53 -25.08 21.83
C ASP A 277 -12.81 -24.16 20.82
N ILE A 278 -13.48 -23.76 19.75
CA ILE A 278 -12.96 -22.80 18.76
C ILE A 278 -12.96 -21.40 19.37
N LEU A 279 -11.83 -20.70 19.28
CA LEU A 279 -11.60 -19.40 19.91
C LEU A 279 -10.97 -18.42 18.92
N SER A 280 -11.05 -17.13 19.24
CA SER A 280 -10.29 -16.06 18.58
C SER A 280 -10.49 -16.03 17.06
N SER A 281 -9.41 -15.80 16.29
CA SER A 281 -9.42 -15.72 14.83
C SER A 281 -9.98 -16.96 14.14
N ASP A 282 -9.95 -18.13 14.78
CA ASP A 282 -10.51 -19.36 14.22
C ASP A 282 -12.05 -19.30 14.13
N LEU A 283 -12.69 -18.33 14.79
CA LEU A 283 -14.12 -18.07 14.69
C LEU A 283 -14.50 -17.26 13.44
N PHE A 284 -13.55 -16.62 12.75
CA PHE A 284 -13.84 -15.73 11.62
C PHE A 284 -14.61 -16.39 10.47
N PRO A 285 -14.28 -17.61 10.02
CA PRO A 285 -15.05 -18.28 8.96
C PRO A 285 -16.52 -18.46 9.34
N TYR A 286 -16.79 -18.82 10.61
CA TYR A 286 -18.13 -19.05 11.13
C TYR A 286 -18.91 -17.75 11.32
N ALA A 287 -18.23 -16.69 11.77
CA ALA A 287 -18.80 -15.36 11.85
C ALA A 287 -19.21 -14.85 10.46
N GLN A 288 -18.33 -15.02 9.45
CA GLN A 288 -18.66 -14.66 8.07
C GLN A 288 -19.84 -15.45 7.53
N GLN A 289 -19.93 -16.75 7.84
CA GLN A 289 -21.08 -17.57 7.43
C GLN A 289 -22.39 -17.06 8.05
N ALA A 290 -22.39 -16.73 9.34
CA ALA A 290 -23.56 -16.17 10.02
C ALA A 290 -23.98 -14.80 9.44
N MET A 291 -23.00 -13.95 9.14
CA MET A 291 -23.23 -12.61 8.57
C MET A 291 -23.69 -12.65 7.10
N ALA A 292 -23.17 -13.59 6.31
CA ALA A 292 -23.54 -13.73 4.90
C ALA A 292 -25.04 -14.01 4.73
N GLY A 293 -25.65 -14.76 5.65
CA GLY A 293 -27.11 -15.01 5.68
C GLY A 293 -27.95 -13.73 5.81
N ASN A 294 -27.36 -12.66 6.34
CA ASN A 294 -27.99 -11.36 6.56
C ASN A 294 -27.46 -10.26 5.63
N GLY A 295 -26.63 -10.62 4.64
CA GLY A 295 -26.07 -9.68 3.66
C GLY A 295 -24.96 -8.78 4.21
N TRP A 296 -24.31 -9.19 5.30
CA TRP A 296 -23.20 -8.48 5.93
C TRP A 296 -21.86 -9.19 5.70
N THR A 297 -20.78 -8.44 5.82
CA THR A 297 -19.40 -8.94 5.82
C THR A 297 -18.67 -8.33 7.00
N LEU A 298 -17.99 -9.19 7.77
CA LEU A 298 -17.16 -8.80 8.91
C LEU A 298 -15.82 -8.25 8.44
N LEU A 299 -15.42 -7.10 8.97
CA LEU A 299 -14.11 -6.53 8.78
C LEU A 299 -13.45 -6.27 10.13
N SER A 300 -12.13 -6.31 10.15
CA SER A 300 -11.30 -5.82 11.26
C SER A 300 -10.52 -4.60 10.80
N TYR A 301 -10.27 -3.69 11.73
CA TYR A 301 -9.35 -2.58 11.57
C TYR A 301 -8.18 -2.76 12.54
N ASP A 302 -6.96 -2.68 12.03
CA ASP A 302 -5.75 -2.79 12.83
C ASP A 302 -5.49 -1.48 13.58
N THR A 303 -5.54 -1.57 14.91
CA THR A 303 -5.28 -0.44 15.82
C THR A 303 -3.84 -0.40 16.32
N GLY A 304 -2.98 -1.33 15.88
CA GLY A 304 -1.58 -1.45 16.31
C GLY A 304 -1.40 -2.13 17.67
N GLY A 305 -2.42 -2.80 18.21
CA GLY A 305 -2.37 -3.50 19.49
C GLY A 305 -2.83 -4.96 19.42
N ASP A 306 -2.72 -5.68 20.54
CA ASP A 306 -3.14 -7.08 20.70
C ASP A 306 -4.67 -7.21 20.86
N SER A 307 -5.45 -6.51 20.04
CA SER A 307 -6.91 -6.47 20.11
C SER A 307 -7.50 -6.28 18.71
N TYR A 308 -8.75 -6.69 18.52
CA TYR A 308 -9.48 -6.45 17.29
C TYR A 308 -10.47 -5.29 17.47
N MET A 309 -10.59 -4.45 16.44
CA MET A 309 -11.73 -3.58 16.28
C MET A 309 -12.55 -4.06 15.09
N PHE A 310 -13.69 -4.68 15.37
CA PHE A 310 -14.60 -5.21 14.36
C PHE A 310 -15.59 -4.16 13.90
N PHE A 311 -15.95 -4.23 12.62
CA PHE A 311 -17.06 -3.48 12.04
C PHE A 311 -17.70 -4.29 10.91
N ALA A 312 -18.92 -3.92 10.55
CA ALA A 312 -19.68 -4.61 9.51
C ALA A 312 -20.01 -3.67 8.35
N VAL A 313 -19.93 -4.19 7.14
CA VAL A 313 -20.46 -3.54 5.95
C VAL A 313 -21.31 -4.52 5.17
N TYR A 314 -22.13 -4.01 4.25
CA TYR A 314 -22.92 -4.89 3.41
C TYR A 314 -22.04 -5.64 2.43
N THR A 315 -22.33 -6.93 2.21
CA THR A 315 -21.54 -7.81 1.34
C THR A 315 -21.38 -7.23 -0.07
N ALA A 316 -22.42 -6.57 -0.60
CA ALA A 316 -22.37 -5.94 -1.92
C ALA A 316 -21.34 -4.79 -2.01
N ASP A 317 -21.01 -4.17 -0.88
CA ASP A 317 -20.14 -3.00 -0.79
C ASP A 317 -18.75 -3.35 -0.23
N ALA A 318 -18.57 -4.52 0.38
CA ALA A 318 -17.35 -4.93 1.09
C ALA A 318 -16.08 -4.77 0.24
N ASP A 319 -16.10 -5.26 -0.99
CA ASP A 319 -14.99 -5.13 -1.95
C ASP A 319 -14.66 -3.67 -2.26
N ARG A 320 -15.68 -2.79 -2.32
CA ARG A 320 -15.45 -1.37 -2.59
C ARG A 320 -14.90 -0.66 -1.35
N VAL A 321 -15.42 -1.00 -0.18
CA VAL A 321 -14.94 -0.48 1.11
C VAL A 321 -13.47 -0.81 1.29
N ILE A 322 -13.05 -2.07 1.16
CA ILE A 322 -11.65 -2.48 1.27
C ILE A 322 -10.76 -1.69 0.30
N ARG A 323 -11.18 -1.55 -0.98
CA ARG A 323 -10.43 -0.75 -1.95
C ARG A 323 -10.28 0.71 -1.52
N LEU A 324 -11.28 1.30 -0.89
CA LEU A 324 -11.20 2.69 -0.41
C LEU A 324 -10.29 2.82 0.81
N PHE A 325 -10.34 1.87 1.75
CA PHE A 325 -9.38 1.78 2.86
C PHE A 325 -7.94 1.67 2.32
N GLU A 326 -7.69 0.79 1.35
CA GLU A 326 -6.39 0.64 0.69
C GLU A 326 -5.94 1.95 0.01
N GLN A 327 -6.81 2.60 -0.77
CA GLN A 327 -6.52 3.85 -1.47
C GLN A 327 -6.22 5.02 -0.52
N LEU A 328 -6.76 4.97 0.70
CA LEU A 328 -6.54 5.94 1.77
C LEU A 328 -5.40 5.54 2.73
N GLY A 329 -4.78 4.38 2.52
CA GLY A 329 -3.70 3.89 3.38
C GLY A 329 -4.15 3.48 4.78
N LEU A 330 -5.41 3.08 4.93
CA LEU A 330 -6.03 2.68 6.19
C LEU A 330 -5.99 1.13 6.35
N PRO A 331 -5.60 0.60 7.52
CA PRO A 331 -5.35 -0.83 7.71
C PRO A 331 -6.62 -1.61 8.09
N ALA A 332 -7.52 -1.80 7.13
CA ALA A 332 -8.69 -2.68 7.29
C ALA A 332 -8.58 -3.94 6.45
N GLU A 333 -9.09 -5.06 6.96
CA GLU A 333 -9.20 -6.31 6.21
C GLU A 333 -10.51 -7.05 6.50
N ILE A 334 -10.88 -7.95 5.59
CA ILE A 334 -11.99 -8.89 5.79
C ILE A 334 -11.50 -9.99 6.72
N CYS A 335 -12.25 -10.29 7.79
CA CYS A 335 -11.96 -11.41 8.68
C CYS A 335 -12.16 -12.73 7.90
N LYS A 336 -11.10 -13.52 7.71
CA LYS A 336 -11.11 -14.68 6.80
C LYS A 336 -10.78 -16.00 7.48
#